data_AF-A0A959H3D1-F1
#
_entry.id   AF-A0A959H3D1-F1
#
_cell.length_a   1.000
_cell.length_b   1.000
_cell.length_c   1.000
_cell.angle_alpha   90.00
_cell.angle_beta   90.00
_cell.angle_gamma   90.00
#
_symmetry.space_group_name_H-M   'P 1'
#
loop_
_entity.id
_entity.type
_entity.pdbx_description
1 polymer ?
#
loop_
_entity_poly.entity_id
_entity_poly.type
_entity_poly.pdbx_seq_one_letter_code
_entity_poly.pdbx_strand_id
1 'polypeptide(L)'
;MRRRDFFQKTGMAAAVTGFSLKESMAKGLLESPVSPIRPRRLRQGATVALIAPASPFSPEKLERARNNIAGMGFVLREGDNLHARYGYLAGTDAQRLDDLHAAFRDPGIDAIWCIRGGYGCSRLLPQIDYKLIE
;
A
#
# COMPACT_ATOMS: atom_id res chain seq x y z
N MET A 1 -18.33 7.38 -37.12
CA MET A 1 -18.43 5.91 -36.95
C MET A 1 -18.63 5.60 -35.47
N ARG A 2 -19.75 4.95 -35.08
CA ARG A 2 -20.16 4.73 -33.68
C ARG A 2 -19.82 3.30 -33.24
N ARG A 3 -19.07 3.17 -32.13
CA ARG A 3 -18.52 1.91 -31.54
C ARG A 3 -19.54 0.85 -31.09
N ARG A 4 -20.84 1.01 -31.35
CA ARG A 4 -21.91 0.26 -30.66
C ARG A 4 -22.50 -0.91 -31.44
N ASP A 5 -22.13 -1.08 -32.72
CA ASP A 5 -22.79 -2.06 -33.59
C ASP A 5 -21.99 -3.37 -33.79
N PHE A 6 -20.82 -3.50 -33.16
CA PHE A 6 -19.92 -4.63 -33.39
C PHE A 6 -20.27 -5.91 -32.61
N PHE A 7 -20.99 -5.79 -31.49
CA PHE A 7 -21.27 -6.94 -30.61
C PHE A 7 -22.54 -7.73 -30.96
N GLN A 8 -23.33 -7.29 -31.94
CA GLN A 8 -24.62 -7.93 -32.25
C GLN A 8 -24.55 -9.09 -33.28
N LYS A 9 -23.37 -9.43 -33.84
CA LYS A 9 -23.29 -10.38 -34.97
C LYS A 9 -22.51 -11.68 -34.74
N THR A 10 -22.23 -12.10 -33.51
CA THR A 10 -21.48 -13.35 -33.26
C THR A 10 -22.06 -14.23 -32.13
N GLY A 11 -23.37 -14.47 -32.14
CA GLY A 11 -23.92 -15.78 -31.73
C GLY A 11 -24.25 -16.56 -33.01
N MET A 12 -24.10 -17.88 -33.16
CA MET A 12 -24.28 -18.97 -32.20
C MET A 12 -24.00 -20.33 -32.91
N ALA A 13 -23.34 -21.29 -32.25
CA ALA A 13 -23.41 -22.75 -32.51
C ALA A 13 -22.70 -23.47 -31.34
N ALA A 14 -23.41 -23.94 -30.29
CA ALA A 14 -23.94 -25.31 -30.07
C ALA A 14 -22.84 -26.36 -29.77
N ALA A 15 -22.91 -27.30 -28.83
CA ALA A 15 -23.68 -27.58 -27.62
C ALA A 15 -22.98 -28.78 -26.91
N VAL A 16 -23.21 -28.93 -25.59
CA VAL A 16 -23.03 -30.17 -24.78
C VAL A 16 -21.60 -30.66 -24.46
N THR A 17 -21.15 -30.35 -23.24
CA THR A 17 -20.68 -31.35 -22.24
C THR A 17 -20.72 -30.66 -20.88
N GLY A 18 -21.87 -30.77 -20.21
CA GLY A 18 -22.00 -30.37 -18.83
C GLY A 18 -21.36 -31.43 -17.93
N PHE A 19 -20.21 -31.13 -17.35
CA PHE A 19 -19.87 -31.58 -16.00
C PHE A 19 -18.78 -30.68 -15.40
N SER A 20 -19.13 -29.98 -14.31
CA SER A 20 -18.25 -29.41 -13.28
C SER A 20 -17.05 -28.55 -13.71
N LEU A 21 -17.30 -27.44 -14.42
CA LEU A 21 -16.35 -26.30 -14.46
C LEU A 21 -16.93 -25.03 -13.82
N LYS A 22 -18.23 -24.79 -13.96
CA LYS A 22 -18.88 -23.62 -13.34
C LYS A 22 -18.87 -23.65 -11.80
N GLU A 23 -18.97 -24.82 -11.19
CA GLU A 23 -18.97 -24.99 -9.73
C GLU A 23 -17.58 -24.75 -9.12
N SER A 24 -16.53 -25.24 -9.78
CA SER A 24 -15.14 -25.04 -9.31
C SER A 24 -14.68 -23.58 -9.48
N MET A 25 -15.14 -22.90 -10.54
CA MET A 25 -14.84 -21.47 -10.75
C MET A 25 -15.61 -20.57 -9.78
N ALA A 26 -16.87 -20.91 -9.46
CA ALA A 26 -17.66 -20.17 -8.48
C ALA A 26 -17.13 -20.36 -7.04
N LYS A 27 -16.62 -21.55 -6.70
CA LYS A 27 -15.98 -21.80 -5.39
C LYS A 27 -14.64 -21.06 -5.22
N GLY A 28 -13.85 -20.92 -6.29
CA GLY A 28 -12.59 -20.16 -6.25
C GLY A 28 -12.78 -18.64 -6.15
N LEU A 29 -13.94 -18.11 -6.56
CA LEU A 29 -14.30 -16.70 -6.45
C LEU A 29 -14.95 -16.33 -5.10
N LEU A 30 -15.31 -17.34 -4.30
CA LEU A 30 -15.80 -17.19 -2.94
C LEU A 30 -14.70 -17.57 -1.95
N GLU A 31 -13.49 -17.05 -2.17
CA GLU A 31 -12.51 -17.00 -1.09
C GLU A 31 -13.16 -16.26 0.08
N SER A 32 -13.21 -16.94 1.23
CA SER A 32 -13.79 -16.46 2.49
C SER A 32 -13.41 -15.01 2.74
N PRO A 33 -14.32 -14.14 3.21
CA PRO A 33 -13.97 -12.76 3.48
C PRO A 33 -12.86 -12.75 4.53
N VAL A 34 -11.64 -12.42 4.11
CA VAL A 34 -10.53 -12.17 5.03
C VAL A 34 -11.06 -11.11 5.98
N SER A 35 -11.25 -11.48 7.25
CA SER A 35 -11.70 -10.53 8.24
C SER A 35 -10.56 -9.54 8.43
N PRO A 36 -10.75 -8.26 8.06
CA PRO A 36 -9.66 -7.30 8.05
C PRO A 36 -9.15 -7.11 9.49
N ILE A 37 -7.84 -7.22 9.67
CA ILE A 37 -7.18 -6.91 10.93
C ILE A 37 -7.41 -5.42 11.22
N ARG A 38 -7.99 -5.11 12.38
CA ARG A 38 -8.22 -3.73 12.81
C ARG A 38 -7.09 -3.32 13.74
N PRO A 39 -6.21 -2.37 13.35
CA PRO A 39 -5.16 -1.89 14.23
C PRO A 39 -5.76 -1.18 15.44
N ARG A 40 -4.98 -1.11 16.53
CA ARG A 40 -5.36 -0.39 17.75
C ARG A 40 -5.60 1.09 17.41
N ARG A 41 -6.58 1.71 18.10
CA ARG A 41 -6.80 3.15 17.99
C ARG A 41 -5.60 3.89 18.60
N LEU A 42 -5.15 4.95 17.92
CA LEU A 42 -4.13 5.84 18.44
C LEU A 42 -4.62 6.60 19.67
N ARG A 43 -3.70 6.87 20.58
CA ARG A 43 -3.90 7.68 21.79
C ARG A 43 -2.88 8.79 21.82
N GLN A 44 -3.12 9.81 22.63
CA GLN A 44 -2.14 10.86 22.87
C GLN A 44 -0.81 10.25 23.34
N GLY A 45 0.30 10.76 22.81
CA GLY A 45 1.64 10.22 23.04
C GLY A 45 2.04 9.05 22.12
N ALA A 46 1.15 8.59 21.23
CA ALA A 46 1.49 7.54 20.26
C ALA A 46 2.66 7.95 19.35
N THR A 47 3.50 6.98 18.99
CA THR A 47 4.66 7.21 18.11
C THR A 47 4.28 6.94 16.66
N VAL A 48 4.54 7.91 15.79
CA VAL A 48 4.26 7.84 14.35
C VAL A 48 5.58 7.80 13.59
N ALA A 49 5.84 6.70 12.88
CA ALA A 49 6.94 6.60 11.93
C ALA A 49 6.60 7.42 10.68
N LEU A 50 7.49 8.35 10.28
CA LEU A 50 7.38 9.13 9.07
C LEU A 50 8.32 8.55 8.00
N ILE A 51 7.75 8.06 6.90
CA ILE A 51 8.49 7.40 5.81
C ILE A 51 8.18 8.04 4.44
N ALA A 52 9.05 7.79 3.45
CA ALA A 52 8.86 8.24 2.07
C ALA A 52 8.95 7.08 1.05
N PRO A 53 7.92 6.22 0.94
CA PRO A 53 7.98 5.02 0.10
C PRO A 53 7.87 5.31 -1.41
N ALA A 54 7.71 6.57 -1.82
CA ALA A 54 7.45 6.98 -3.20
C ALA A 54 8.49 8.00 -3.69
N SER A 55 8.06 9.24 -3.98
CA SER A 55 8.96 10.27 -4.50
C SER A 55 9.43 11.25 -3.42
N PRO A 56 10.48 12.04 -3.70
CA PRO A 56 10.98 13.09 -2.82
C PRO A 56 9.92 14.11 -2.39
N PHE A 57 10.22 14.81 -1.30
CA PHE A 57 9.43 15.91 -0.77
C PHE A 57 10.30 17.13 -0.51
N SER A 58 9.65 18.29 -0.42
CA SER A 58 10.27 19.56 -0.11
C SER A 58 10.34 19.78 1.42
N PRO A 59 11.25 20.63 1.92
CA PRO A 59 11.35 20.94 3.36
C PRO A 59 10.03 21.39 3.98
N GLU A 60 9.21 22.15 3.26
CA GLU A 60 7.92 22.64 3.75
C GLU A 60 6.94 21.49 4.02
N LYS A 61 7.02 20.40 3.25
CA LYS A 61 6.19 19.20 3.50
C LYS A 61 6.63 18.48 4.77
N LEU A 62 7.93 18.46 5.06
CA LEU A 62 8.46 17.86 6.29
C LEU A 62 7.99 18.64 7.52
N GLU A 63 8.16 19.96 7.50
CA GLU A 63 7.70 20.81 8.61
C GLU A 63 6.19 20.73 8.81
N ARG A 64 5.42 20.66 7.72
CA ARG A 64 3.97 20.42 7.82
C ARG A 64 3.65 19.05 8.44
N ALA A 65 4.38 18.00 8.09
CA ALA A 65 4.17 16.68 8.69
C ALA A 65 4.50 16.69 10.20
N ARG A 66 5.63 17.31 10.59
CA ARG A 66 6.02 17.52 11.99
C ARG A 66 4.94 18.27 12.77
N ASN A 67 4.47 19.39 12.25
CA ASN A 67 3.43 20.20 12.88
C ASN A 67 2.11 19.46 13.01
N ASN A 68 1.70 18.70 11.98
CA ASN A 68 0.47 17.90 12.04
C ASN A 68 0.56 16.81 13.11
N ILE A 69 1.65 16.05 13.13
CA ILE A 69 1.86 14.95 14.08
C ILE A 69 1.91 15.49 15.52
N ALA A 70 2.69 16.55 15.75
CA ALA A 70 2.76 17.21 17.06
C ALA A 70 1.40 17.81 17.48
N GLY A 71 0.68 18.46 16.54
CA GLY A 71 -0.63 19.07 16.80
C GLY A 71 -1.73 18.08 17.16
N MET A 72 -1.60 16.80 16.74
CA MET A 72 -2.48 15.71 17.19
C MET A 72 -2.01 15.07 18.51
N GLY A 73 -0.92 15.56 19.11
CA GLY A 73 -0.36 15.04 20.36
C GLY A 73 0.42 13.74 20.19
N PHE A 74 0.99 13.50 19.00
CA PHE A 74 1.80 12.31 18.71
C PHE A 74 3.30 12.64 18.68
N VAL A 75 4.13 11.62 18.87
CA VAL A 75 5.59 11.71 18.80
C VAL A 75 6.04 11.26 17.41
N LEU A 76 6.86 12.07 16.73
CA LEU A 76 7.37 11.75 15.41
C LEU A 76 8.68 10.96 15.50
N ARG A 77 8.80 9.88 14.71
CA ARG A 77 10.07 9.19 14.44
C ARG A 77 10.32 9.17 12.93
N GLU A 78 11.42 9.77 12.47
CA GLU A 78 11.79 9.72 11.05
C GLU A 78 12.38 8.35 10.71
N GLY A 79 12.05 7.82 9.53
CA GLY A 79 12.74 6.65 8.97
C GLY A 79 14.19 7.00 8.60
N ASP A 80 15.10 6.03 8.71
CA ASP A 80 16.53 6.23 8.48
C ASP A 80 16.84 6.73 7.06
N ASN A 81 16.02 6.32 6.08
CA ASN A 81 16.18 6.70 4.68
C ASN A 81 15.22 7.82 4.23
N LEU A 82 14.52 8.49 5.15
CA LEU A 82 13.51 9.51 4.82
C LEU A 82 14.07 10.61 3.88
N HIS A 83 15.33 10.98 4.07
CA HIS A 83 16.01 12.03 3.28
C HIS A 83 16.74 11.51 2.04
N ALA A 84 16.75 10.19 1.81
CA ALA A 84 17.42 9.60 0.66
C ALA A 84 16.80 10.06 -0.67
N ARG A 85 17.62 10.04 -1.73
CA ARG A 85 17.24 10.46 -3.08
C ARG A 85 17.87 9.52 -4.10
N TYR A 86 17.07 9.09 -5.08
CA TYR A 86 17.52 8.29 -6.22
C TYR A 86 16.75 8.72 -7.47
N GLY A 87 17.33 9.67 -8.22
CA GLY A 87 16.63 10.34 -9.31
C GLY A 87 15.31 10.96 -8.84
N TYR A 88 14.19 10.55 -9.44
CA TYR A 88 12.85 11.02 -9.07
C TYR A 88 12.23 10.26 -7.89
N LEU A 89 12.95 9.34 -7.23
CA LEU A 89 12.49 8.54 -6.09
C LEU A 89 13.11 8.99 -4.76
N ALA A 90 12.41 8.79 -3.65
CA ALA A 90 12.88 9.07 -2.30
C ALA A 90 13.81 7.96 -1.78
N GLY A 91 14.87 7.68 -2.53
CA GLY A 91 15.81 6.58 -2.27
C GLY A 91 15.60 5.39 -3.21
N THR A 92 16.53 4.44 -3.13
CA THR A 92 16.45 3.17 -3.87
C THR A 92 15.26 2.32 -3.40
N ASP A 93 14.91 1.28 -4.15
CA ASP A 93 13.84 0.36 -3.75
C ASP A 93 14.15 -0.29 -2.40
N ALA A 94 15.41 -0.66 -2.17
CA ALA A 94 15.87 -1.24 -0.91
C ALA A 94 15.72 -0.28 0.28
N GLN A 95 16.12 0.98 0.11
CA GLN A 95 16.01 1.99 1.17
C GLN A 95 14.55 2.29 1.54
N ARG A 96 13.68 2.45 0.52
CA ARG A 96 12.26 2.72 0.73
C ARG A 96 11.53 1.53 1.36
N LEU A 97 11.94 0.31 1.01
CA LEU A 97 11.43 -0.91 1.61
C LEU A 97 11.93 -1.09 3.04
N ASP A 98 13.20 -0.74 3.32
CA ASP A 98 13.77 -0.86 4.64
C ASP A 98 13.08 0.07 5.65
N ASP A 99 12.79 1.33 5.28
CA ASP A 99 12.01 2.24 6.12
C ASP A 99 10.61 1.67 6.46
N LEU A 100 9.95 1.03 5.47
CA LEU A 100 8.65 0.39 5.67
C LEU A 100 8.77 -0.79 6.65
N HIS A 101 9.72 -1.70 6.40
CA HIS A 101 9.89 -2.88 7.23
C HIS A 101 10.41 -2.52 8.63
N ALA A 102 11.28 -1.53 8.78
CA ALA A 102 11.76 -1.04 10.06
C ALA A 102 10.60 -0.51 10.91
N ALA A 103 9.68 0.24 10.30
CA ALA A 103 8.50 0.75 10.98
C ALA A 103 7.53 -0.36 11.45
N PHE A 104 7.40 -1.46 10.69
CA PHE A 104 6.62 -2.63 11.13
C PHE A 104 7.34 -3.49 12.17
N ARG A 105 8.69 -3.57 12.13
CA ARG A 105 9.49 -4.33 13.10
C ARG A 105 9.57 -3.68 14.48
N ASP A 106 9.50 -2.34 14.55
CA ASP A 106 9.64 -1.61 15.81
C ASP A 106 8.32 -1.64 16.61
N PRO A 107 8.25 -2.37 17.74
CA PRO A 107 7.04 -2.42 18.56
C PRO A 107 6.72 -1.08 19.25
N GLY A 108 7.64 -0.12 19.22
CA GLY A 108 7.46 1.25 19.69
C GLY A 108 6.74 2.16 18.69
N ILE A 109 6.46 1.72 17.47
CA ILE A 109 5.70 2.46 16.46
C ILE A 109 4.21 2.07 16.54
N ASP A 110 3.36 3.08 16.70
CA ASP A 110 1.90 2.89 16.77
C ASP A 110 1.21 3.15 15.42
N ALA A 111 1.82 3.95 14.55
CA ALA A 111 1.33 4.22 13.20
C ALA A 111 2.45 4.58 12.22
N ILE A 112 2.18 4.35 10.93
CA ILE A 112 3.09 4.68 9.83
C ILE A 112 2.44 5.77 8.97
N TRP A 113 3.14 6.89 8.79
CA TRP A 113 2.73 8.01 7.96
C TRP A 113 3.64 8.13 6.74
N CYS A 114 3.06 8.02 5.55
CA CYS A 114 3.77 8.28 4.29
C CYS A 114 3.73 9.79 3.99
N ILE A 115 4.87 10.49 4.07
CA ILE A 115 4.92 11.97 3.95
C ILE A 115 4.27 12.48 2.65
N ARG A 116 4.37 11.71 1.57
CA ARG A 116 3.69 11.99 0.30
C ARG A 116 3.57 10.73 -0.57
N GLY A 117 2.64 10.75 -1.54
CA GLY A 117 2.44 9.66 -2.53
C GLY A 117 3.44 9.67 -3.68
N GLY A 118 3.02 9.36 -4.91
CA GLY A 118 3.82 9.59 -6.13
C GLY A 118 4.06 8.33 -6.95
N TYR A 119 5.17 8.33 -7.70
CA TYR A 119 5.61 7.13 -8.41
C TYR A 119 6.58 6.32 -7.55
N GLY A 120 6.59 4.99 -7.74
CA GLY A 120 7.60 4.09 -7.20
C GLY A 120 7.11 3.09 -6.15
N CYS A 121 5.93 3.26 -5.54
CA CYS A 121 5.43 2.31 -4.53
C CYS A 121 5.16 0.92 -5.10
N SER A 122 4.61 0.83 -6.31
CA SER A 122 4.28 -0.46 -6.94
C SER A 122 5.51 -1.36 -7.14
N ARG A 123 6.70 -0.77 -7.26
CA ARG A 123 7.98 -1.51 -7.36
C ARG A 123 8.33 -2.26 -6.07
N LEU A 124 7.78 -1.82 -4.93
CA LEU A 124 8.05 -2.42 -3.63
C LEU A 124 7.20 -3.67 -3.40
N LEU A 125 6.02 -3.77 -4.02
CA LEU A 125 5.05 -4.84 -3.76
C LEU A 125 5.64 -6.26 -3.84
N PRO A 126 6.46 -6.62 -4.86
CA PRO A 126 7.03 -7.97 -4.94
C PRO A 126 8.06 -8.28 -3.87
N GLN A 127 8.56 -7.27 -3.15
CA GLN A 127 9.65 -7.36 -2.18
C GLN A 127 9.17 -7.18 -0.73
N ILE A 128 7.89 -6.84 -0.52
CA ILE A 128 7.31 -6.73 0.81
C ILE A 128 7.29 -8.11 1.47
N ASP A 129 7.83 -8.19 2.68
CA ASP A 129 7.61 -9.34 3.55
C ASP A 129 6.23 -9.19 4.17
N TYR A 130 5.22 -9.82 3.57
CA TYR A 130 3.85 -9.73 4.05
C TYR A 130 3.66 -10.39 5.42
N LYS A 131 4.47 -11.40 5.78
CA LYS A 131 4.39 -12.04 7.11
C LYS A 131 4.83 -11.11 8.23
N LEU A 132 5.66 -10.11 7.92
CA LEU A 132 6.03 -9.06 8.86
C LEU A 132 4.85 -8.11 9.16
N ILE A 133 3.85 -8.03 8.30
CA ILE A 133 2.73 -7.07 8.36
C ILE A 133 1.44 -7.71 8.91
N GLU A 134 1.42 -9.02 9.12
CA GLU A 134 0.28 -9.80 9.64
C GLU A 134 0.06 -9.65 11.15
#